data_AF-A0A958YBY2-F1
#
_entry.id   AF-A0A958YBY2-F1
#
_cell.length_a   1.000
_cell.length_b   1.000
_cell.length_c   1.000
_cell.angle_alpha   90.00
_cell.angle_beta   90.00
_cell.angle_gamma   90.00
#
_symmetry.space_group_name_H-M   'P 1'
#
loop_
_entity.id
_entity.type
_entity.pdbx_description
1 polymer ?
#
loop_
_entity_poly.entity_id
_entity_poly.type
_entity_poly.pdbx_seq_one_letter_code
_entity_poly.pdbx_strand_id
1 'polypeptide(L)'
;TIWLILCAMTFGGIMDAIGALTTISKALLKLFHTTFGLFASTVASCLALNITASDQYLAIVVPGKMYAKAFKEKGLAPENLSRTLEDSGTVTSVLVPWNTCGAYQSGVLGVDTLHYAGYAIFNWLSPFTTLLFAAFGIKIRTLLKK
;
A
#
# COMPACT_ATOMS: atom_id res chain seq x y z
N THR A 1 -12.02 -11.49 10.17
CA THR A 1 -11.23 -10.26 10.38
C THR A 1 -10.22 -10.37 11.52
N ILE A 2 -10.61 -10.64 12.78
CA ILE A 2 -9.65 -10.70 13.91
C ILE A 2 -8.52 -11.72 13.67
N TRP A 3 -8.86 -12.93 13.20
CA TRP A 3 -7.88 -13.97 12.88
C TRP A 3 -6.89 -13.53 11.79
N LEU A 4 -7.33 -12.81 10.76
CA LEU A 4 -6.46 -12.33 9.68
C LEU A 4 -5.50 -11.23 10.18
N ILE A 5 -5.96 -10.36 11.07
CA ILE A 5 -5.11 -9.36 11.71
C ILE A 5 -4.04 -10.04 12.57
N LEU A 6 -4.41 -11.05 13.37
CA LEU A 6 -3.45 -11.82 14.16
C LEU A 6 -2.43 -12.53 13.27
N CYS A 7 -2.86 -13.21 12.21
CA CYS A 7 -1.98 -13.86 11.24
C CYS A 7 -1.05 -12.86 10.54
N ALA A 8 -1.56 -11.70 10.13
CA ALA A 8 -0.75 -10.67 9.46
C ALA A 8 0.29 -10.08 10.41
N MET A 9 -0.08 -9.80 11.67
CA MET A 9 0.84 -9.30 12.68
C MET A 9 1.90 -10.32 13.06
N THR A 10 1.53 -11.60 13.26
CA THR A 10 2.50 -12.67 13.56
C THR A 10 3.42 -12.92 12.37
N PHE A 11 2.90 -12.96 11.15
CA PHE A 11 3.70 -13.07 9.93
C PHE A 11 4.70 -11.91 9.81
N GLY A 12 4.23 -10.66 9.97
CA GLY A 12 5.09 -9.48 9.95
C GLY A 12 6.18 -9.53 11.03
N GLY A 13 5.85 -10.03 12.22
CA GLY A 13 6.82 -10.22 13.32
C GLY A 13 7.87 -11.28 13.03
N ILE A 14 7.46 -12.44 12.49
CA ILE A 14 8.38 -13.51 12.09
C ILE A 14 9.31 -13.03 10.97
N MET A 15 8.77 -12.33 9.96
CA MET A 15 9.56 -11.78 8.86
C MET A 15 10.61 -10.76 9.31
N ASP A 16 10.30 -9.98 10.35
CA ASP A 16 11.25 -9.04 10.95
C ASP A 16 12.33 -9.79 11.75
N ALA A 17 11.92 -10.77 12.55
CA ALA A 17 12.82 -11.59 13.39
C ALA A 17 13.86 -12.37 12.56
N ILE A 18 13.46 -12.93 11.41
CA ILE A 18 14.38 -13.64 10.51
C ILE A 18 15.20 -12.70 9.60
N GLY A 19 15.00 -11.38 9.70
CA GLY A 19 15.68 -10.38 8.87
C GLY A 19 15.24 -10.33 7.41
N ALA A 20 14.18 -11.07 7.03
CA ALA A 20 13.66 -11.09 5.67
C ALA A 20 13.20 -9.70 5.22
N LEU A 21 12.53 -8.93 6.11
CA LEU A 21 12.15 -7.54 5.80
C LEU A 21 13.36 -6.67 5.49
N THR A 22 14.48 -6.85 6.20
CA THR A 22 15.73 -6.12 5.92
C THR A 22 16.32 -6.51 4.58
N THR A 23 16.31 -7.81 4.23
CA THR A 23 16.81 -8.29 2.93
C THR A 23 15.96 -7.77 1.77
N ILE A 24 14.64 -7.83 1.91
CA ILE A 24 13.71 -7.28 0.93
C ILE A 24 13.92 -5.76 0.80
N SER A 25 14.03 -5.04 1.91
CA SER A 25 14.30 -3.60 1.91
C SER A 25 15.59 -3.24 1.16
N LYS A 26 16.68 -3.99 1.39
CA LYS A 26 17.95 -3.80 0.67
C LYS A 26 17.81 -4.08 -0.83
N ALA A 27 17.07 -5.12 -1.20
CA ALA A 27 16.80 -5.43 -2.61
C ALA A 27 15.99 -4.32 -3.28
N LEU A 28 14.95 -3.80 -2.61
CA LEU A 28 14.14 -2.68 -3.07
C LEU A 28 14.97 -1.40 -3.22
N LEU A 29 15.89 -1.12 -2.29
CA LEU A 29 16.79 0.04 -2.39
C LEU A 29 17.80 -0.07 -3.54
N LYS A 30 18.23 -1.29 -3.89
CA LYS A 30 19.03 -1.54 -5.10
C LYS A 30 18.21 -1.40 -6.38
N LEU A 31 16.93 -1.73 -6.34
CA LEU A 31 16.04 -1.66 -7.49
C LEU A 31 15.55 -0.22 -7.75
N PHE A 32 15.30 0.55 -6.69
CA PHE A 32 14.72 1.89 -6.76
C PHE A 32 15.72 2.97 -6.37
N HIS A 33 16.40 3.50 -7.38
CA HIS A 33 17.34 4.61 -7.21
C HIS A 33 16.62 5.95 -6.96
N THR A 34 15.41 6.13 -7.50
CA THR A 34 14.65 7.39 -7.42
C THR A 34 13.56 7.36 -6.35
N THR A 35 13.24 8.53 -5.79
CA THR A 35 12.10 8.72 -4.86
C THR A 35 10.79 8.30 -5.53
N PHE A 36 10.55 8.73 -6.77
CA PHE A 36 9.37 8.33 -7.53
C PHE A 36 9.24 6.81 -7.67
N GLY A 37 10.34 6.11 -8.00
CA GLY A 37 10.36 4.65 -8.13
C GLY A 37 9.98 3.93 -6.83
N LEU A 38 10.39 4.47 -5.68
CA LEU A 38 10.00 3.93 -4.37
C LEU A 38 8.49 4.06 -4.14
N PHE A 39 7.90 5.24 -4.38
CA PHE A 39 6.45 5.44 -4.24
C PHE A 39 5.66 4.59 -5.24
N ALA A 40 6.09 4.56 -6.51
CA ALA A 40 5.46 3.75 -7.56
C ALA A 40 5.40 2.27 -7.20
N SER A 41 6.46 1.76 -6.59
CA SER A 41 6.55 0.36 -6.21
C SER A 41 5.70 0.04 -4.99
N THR A 42 5.61 0.96 -4.03
CA THR A 42 4.67 0.84 -2.91
C THR A 42 3.23 0.80 -3.42
N VAL A 43 2.84 1.73 -4.29
CA VAL A 43 1.50 1.75 -4.92
C VAL A 43 1.23 0.45 -5.69
N ALA A 44 2.16 0.04 -6.55
CA ALA A 44 2.01 -1.18 -7.34
C ALA A 44 1.89 -2.43 -6.44
N SER A 45 2.65 -2.49 -5.34
CA SER A 45 2.58 -3.61 -4.39
C SER A 45 1.25 -3.64 -3.65
N CYS A 46 0.73 -2.49 -3.22
CA CYS A 46 -0.59 -2.39 -2.59
C CYS A 46 -1.71 -2.80 -3.55
N LEU A 47 -1.66 -2.33 -4.80
CA LEU A 47 -2.62 -2.73 -5.85
C LEU A 47 -2.55 -4.23 -6.14
N ALA A 48 -1.35 -4.77 -6.34
CA ALA A 48 -1.14 -6.19 -6.60
C ALA A 48 -1.65 -7.06 -5.45
N LEU A 49 -1.40 -6.67 -4.20
CA LEU A 49 -1.94 -7.36 -3.04
C LEU A 49 -3.47 -7.21 -2.92
N ASN A 50 -4.06 -6.07 -3.25
CA ASN A 50 -5.51 -5.93 -3.26
C ASN A 50 -6.18 -6.83 -4.32
N ILE A 51 -5.54 -7.00 -5.48
CA ILE A 51 -6.04 -7.86 -6.57
C ILE A 51 -5.83 -9.33 -6.23
N THR A 52 -4.69 -9.70 -5.63
CA THR A 52 -4.35 -11.10 -5.37
C THR A 52 -4.84 -11.63 -4.02
N ALA A 53 -4.93 -10.76 -3.02
CA ALA A 53 -5.43 -11.09 -1.68
C ALA A 53 -6.84 -10.52 -1.51
N SER A 54 -7.74 -11.35 -0.97
CA SER A 54 -9.13 -10.96 -0.66
C SER A 54 -9.27 -10.07 0.59
N ASP A 55 -8.17 -9.49 1.10
CA ASP A 55 -8.14 -8.76 2.37
C ASP A 55 -7.27 -7.50 2.31
N GLN A 56 -7.88 -6.36 2.63
CA GLN A 56 -7.25 -5.05 2.66
C GLN A 56 -6.11 -4.93 3.70
N TYR A 57 -6.21 -5.59 4.84
CA TYR A 57 -5.18 -5.52 5.88
C TYR A 57 -3.85 -6.07 5.36
N LEU A 58 -3.87 -7.14 4.58
CA LEU A 58 -2.66 -7.69 3.97
C LEU A 58 -2.05 -6.70 2.96
N ALA A 59 -2.89 -6.02 2.18
CA ALA A 59 -2.46 -5.01 1.21
C ALA A 59 -1.83 -3.75 1.86
N ILE A 60 -2.09 -3.50 3.15
CA ILE A 60 -1.51 -2.38 3.90
C ILE A 60 -0.31 -2.82 4.73
N VAL A 61 -0.46 -3.89 5.52
CA VAL A 61 0.53 -4.31 6.52
C VAL A 61 1.80 -4.85 5.84
N VAL A 62 1.66 -5.67 4.80
CA VAL A 62 2.82 -6.28 4.13
C VAL A 62 3.66 -5.20 3.43
N PRO A 63 3.12 -4.33 2.56
CA PRO A 63 3.91 -3.27 1.95
C PRO A 63 4.40 -2.25 3.00
N GLY A 64 3.61 -1.94 4.02
CA GLY A 64 4.04 -1.01 5.08
C GLY A 64 5.27 -1.51 5.82
N LYS A 65 5.33 -2.79 6.19
CA LYS A 65 6.51 -3.40 6.81
C LYS A 65 7.68 -3.52 5.83
N MET A 66 7.40 -3.88 4.59
CA MET A 66 8.39 -4.09 3.54
C MET A 66 9.12 -2.80 3.11
N TYR A 67 8.40 -1.69 3.01
CA TYR A 67 8.93 -0.41 2.53
C TYR A 67 9.38 0.55 3.65
N ALA A 68 8.99 0.32 4.91
CA ALA A 68 9.34 1.22 6.04
C ALA A 68 10.83 1.56 6.12
N LYS A 69 11.69 0.54 6.01
CA LYS A 69 13.14 0.73 6.05
C LYS A 69 13.66 1.46 4.80
N ALA A 70 13.13 1.14 3.63
CA ALA A 70 13.52 1.80 2.38
C ALA A 70 13.19 3.30 2.39
N PHE A 71 12.00 3.69 2.88
CA PHE A 71 11.63 5.10 3.06
C PHE A 71 12.57 5.81 4.04
N LYS A 72 12.86 5.17 5.18
CA LYS A 72 13.79 5.72 6.19
C LYS A 72 15.21 5.90 5.65
N GLU A 73 15.74 4.92 4.91
CA GLU A 73 17.09 4.99 4.33
C GLU A 73 17.20 6.02 3.20
N LYS A 74 16.09 6.32 2.50
CA LYS A 74 16.00 7.45 1.56
C LYS A 74 15.79 8.82 2.24
N GLY A 75 15.80 8.88 3.57
CA GLY A 75 15.60 10.11 4.34
C GLY A 75 14.17 10.66 4.26
N LEU A 76 13.18 9.83 3.93
CA LEU A 76 11.77 10.21 3.86
C LEU A 76 11.08 10.01 5.19
N ALA A 77 10.20 10.94 5.55
CA ALA A 77 9.41 10.85 6.75
C ALA A 77 8.36 9.72 6.63
N PRO A 78 8.07 8.98 7.72
CA PRO A 78 7.17 7.83 7.70
C PRO A 78 5.73 8.15 7.25
N GLU A 79 5.30 9.41 7.40
CA GLU A 79 3.99 9.89 6.97
C GLU A 79 3.81 9.77 5.45
N ASN A 80 4.89 9.86 4.67
CA ASN A 80 4.83 9.66 3.23
C ASN A 80 4.45 8.21 2.88
N LEU A 81 5.03 7.24 3.61
CA LEU A 81 4.70 5.84 3.43
C LEU A 81 3.26 5.58 3.87
N SER A 82 2.88 6.05 5.05
CA SER A 82 1.51 5.90 5.56
C SER A 82 0.48 6.46 4.56
N ARG A 83 0.69 7.67 4.06
CA ARG A 83 -0.16 8.27 3.03
C ARG A 83 -0.21 7.42 1.77
N THR A 84 0.93 6.92 1.30
CA THR A 84 0.97 6.08 0.08
C THR A 84 0.20 4.78 0.25
N LEU A 85 0.28 4.16 1.44
CA LEU A 85 -0.48 2.95 1.77
C LEU A 85 -2.00 3.22 1.81
N GLU A 86 -2.43 4.36 2.36
CA GLU A 86 -3.85 4.72 2.38
C GLU A 86 -4.37 5.04 0.97
N ASP A 87 -3.63 5.84 0.22
CA ASP A 87 -4.00 6.28 -1.13
C ASP A 87 -3.99 5.12 -2.15
N SER A 88 -3.38 3.97 -1.85
CA SER A 88 -3.31 2.82 -2.76
C SER A 88 -3.86 1.51 -2.20
N GLY A 89 -3.57 1.16 -0.96
CA GLY A 89 -4.07 -0.05 -0.31
C GLY A 89 -5.51 0.11 0.16
N THR A 90 -5.81 1.16 0.92
CA THR A 90 -7.14 1.34 1.51
C THR A 90 -8.20 1.62 0.47
N VAL A 91 -7.97 2.61 -0.39
CA VAL A 91 -9.00 3.10 -1.29
C VAL A 91 -9.27 2.17 -2.47
N THR A 92 -8.31 1.36 -2.93
CA THR A 92 -8.56 0.50 -4.11
C THR A 92 -9.11 -0.88 -3.76
N SER A 93 -9.12 -1.26 -2.49
CA SER A 93 -9.63 -2.55 -2.00
C SER A 93 -11.07 -2.81 -2.46
N VAL A 94 -11.90 -1.77 -2.45
CA VAL A 94 -13.32 -1.84 -2.85
C VAL A 94 -13.52 -2.14 -4.33
N LEU A 95 -12.51 -1.91 -5.18
CA LEU A 95 -12.63 -2.11 -6.62
C LEU A 95 -12.49 -3.58 -7.03
N VAL A 96 -12.11 -4.44 -6.08
CA VAL A 96 -11.83 -5.86 -6.33
C VAL A 96 -13.02 -6.70 -5.87
N PRO A 97 -13.71 -7.41 -6.78
CA PRO A 97 -14.97 -8.10 -6.46
C PRO A 97 -14.87 -9.15 -5.33
N TRP A 98 -13.74 -9.84 -5.27
CA TRP A 98 -13.47 -10.88 -4.27
C TRP A 98 -12.76 -10.34 -3.01
N ASN A 99 -12.60 -9.03 -2.89
CA ASN A 99 -12.12 -8.40 -1.66
C ASN A 99 -13.32 -8.14 -0.75
N THR A 100 -13.10 -8.23 0.56
CA THR A 100 -14.10 -7.99 1.60
C THR A 100 -14.82 -6.64 1.42
N CYS A 101 -14.09 -5.58 1.07
CA CYS A 101 -14.67 -4.25 0.85
C CYS A 101 -15.55 -4.21 -0.40
N GLY A 102 -15.12 -4.89 -1.48
CA GLY A 102 -15.88 -4.98 -2.72
C GLY A 102 -17.21 -5.73 -2.52
N ALA A 103 -17.14 -6.87 -1.86
CA ALA A 103 -18.31 -7.68 -1.49
C ALA A 103 -19.30 -6.93 -0.60
N TYR A 104 -18.79 -6.18 0.39
CA TYR A 104 -19.65 -5.38 1.27
C TYR A 104 -20.40 -4.29 0.49
N GLN A 105 -19.70 -3.51 -0.33
CA GLN A 105 -20.36 -2.44 -1.09
C GLN A 105 -21.30 -2.98 -2.16
N SER A 106 -20.95 -4.08 -2.79
CA SER A 106 -21.84 -4.75 -3.74
C SER A 106 -23.14 -5.21 -3.07
N GLY A 107 -23.04 -5.77 -1.85
CA GLY A 107 -24.20 -6.17 -1.05
C GLY A 107 -25.08 -4.98 -0.60
N VAL A 108 -24.47 -3.84 -0.24
CA VAL A 108 -25.21 -2.64 0.18
C VAL A 108 -25.87 -1.93 -1.01
N LEU A 109 -25.15 -1.78 -2.12
CA LEU A 109 -25.63 -1.08 -3.31
C LEU A 109 -26.57 -1.93 -4.17
N GLY A 110 -26.63 -3.25 -3.95
CA GLY A 110 -27.46 -4.18 -4.72
C GLY A 110 -26.99 -4.37 -6.17
N VAL A 111 -25.74 -4.00 -6.47
CA VAL A 111 -25.13 -4.12 -7.81
C VAL A 111 -23.75 -4.76 -7.69
N ASP A 112 -23.30 -5.48 -8.72
CA ASP A 112 -21.96 -6.08 -8.70
C ASP A 112 -20.85 -5.03 -8.57
N THR A 113 -19.71 -5.46 -8.02
CA THR A 113 -18.53 -4.61 -7.86
C THR A 113 -18.10 -3.92 -9.15
N LEU A 114 -18.12 -4.64 -10.28
CA LEU A 114 -17.73 -4.07 -11.57
C LEU A 114 -18.71 -3.00 -12.08
N HIS A 115 -19.97 -3.02 -11.66
CA HIS A 115 -20.96 -2.02 -12.05
C HIS A 115 -20.70 -0.67 -11.36
N TYR A 116 -20.43 -0.67 -10.05
CA TYR A 116 -20.13 0.58 -9.35
C TYR A 116 -18.66 1.01 -9.49
N ALA A 117 -17.74 0.08 -9.77
CA ALA A 117 -16.30 0.37 -9.83
C ALA A 117 -15.97 1.51 -10.80
N GLY A 118 -16.65 1.61 -11.94
CA GLY A 118 -16.43 2.71 -12.89
C GLY A 118 -16.79 4.10 -12.34
N TYR A 119 -17.72 4.17 -11.39
CA TYR A 119 -18.17 5.42 -10.76
C TYR A 119 -17.35 5.80 -9.51
N ALA A 120 -16.52 4.88 -9.02
CA ALA A 120 -15.63 5.09 -7.87
C ALA A 120 -14.39 5.92 -8.26
N ILE A 121 -14.60 7.12 -8.81
CA ILE A 121 -13.56 7.99 -9.39
C ILE A 121 -12.46 8.29 -8.37
N PHE A 122 -12.82 8.55 -7.11
CA PHE A 122 -11.86 8.81 -6.04
C PHE A 122 -10.87 7.66 -5.85
N ASN A 123 -11.37 6.43 -5.87
CA ASN A 123 -10.61 5.22 -5.63
C ASN A 123 -9.60 4.96 -6.76
N TRP A 124 -9.98 5.27 -8.00
CA TRP A 124 -9.05 5.24 -9.13
C TRP A 124 -8.04 6.37 -9.08
N LEU A 125 -8.49 7.60 -8.80
CA LEU A 125 -7.67 8.80 -8.89
C LEU A 125 -6.62 8.88 -7.79
N SER A 126 -6.94 8.41 -6.58
CA SER A 126 -6.09 8.56 -5.41
C SER A 126 -4.66 8.00 -5.62
N PRO A 127 -4.46 6.74 -6.07
CA PRO A 127 -3.13 6.22 -6.39
C PRO A 127 -2.37 7.07 -7.42
N PHE A 128 -3.06 7.53 -8.48
CA PHE A 128 -2.44 8.39 -9.51
C PHE A 128 -2.00 9.73 -8.92
N THR A 129 -2.79 10.33 -8.03
CA THR A 129 -2.41 11.59 -7.40
C THR A 129 -1.20 11.43 -6.50
N THR A 130 -1.06 10.32 -5.78
CA THR A 130 0.15 10.02 -4.99
C THR A 130 1.38 9.92 -5.88
N LEU A 131 1.29 9.23 -7.02
CA LEU A 131 2.39 9.13 -7.99
C LEU A 131 2.74 10.49 -8.58
N LEU A 132 1.74 11.30 -8.92
CA LEU A 132 1.94 12.65 -9.44
C LEU A 132 2.66 13.53 -8.40
N PHE A 133 2.23 13.48 -7.14
CA PHE A 133 2.86 14.26 -6.06
C PHE A 133 4.30 13.79 -5.82
N ALA A 134 4.57 12.49 -5.90
CA ALA A 134 5.91 11.95 -5.82
C ALA A 134 6.79 12.35 -7.02
N ALA A 135 6.24 12.42 -8.22
CA ALA A 135 6.95 12.82 -9.44
C ALA A 135 7.38 14.29 -9.40
N PHE A 136 6.48 15.18 -8.94
CA PHE A 136 6.75 16.62 -8.85
C PHE A 136 7.38 17.04 -7.50
N GLY A 137 7.63 16.10 -6.58
CA GLY A 137 8.18 16.41 -5.25
C GLY A 137 7.26 17.25 -4.36
N ILE A 138 5.95 17.22 -4.60
CA ILE A 138 4.97 18.08 -3.91
C ILE A 138 4.66 17.49 -2.54
N LYS A 139 4.90 18.28 -1.47
CA LYS A 139 4.60 17.92 -0.07
C LYS A 139 5.25 16.60 0.38
N ILE A 140 6.39 16.22 -0.19
CA ILE A 140 7.18 15.06 0.26
C ILE A 140 8.00 15.46 1.48
N ARG A 141 7.65 14.94 2.66
CA ARG A 141 8.36 15.26 3.90
C ARG A 141 9.65 14.46 4.02
N THR A 142 10.76 15.13 4.31
CA THR A 142 12.03 14.47 4.61
C THR A 142 12.26 14.44 6.12
N LEU A 143 12.97 13.43 6.61
CA LEU A 143 13.43 13.40 7.99
C LEU A 143 14.38 14.59 8.21
N LEU A 144 14.05 15.46 9.17
CA LEU A 144 14.96 16.52 9.61
C LEU A 144 16.23 15.84 10.15
N LYS A 145 17.38 16.17 9.55
CA LYS A 145 18.68 15.81 10.11
C LYS A 145 18.77 16.45 11.51
N LYS A 146 18.78 15.63 12.56
CA LYS A 146 19.31 16.04 13.85
C LYS A 146 20.83 16.00 13.80
#